data_AF-A0A2N2LX80-F1
#
_entry.id   AF-A0A2N2LX80-F1
#
_cell.length_a   1.000
_cell.length_b   1.000
_cell.length_c   1.000
_cell.angle_alpha   90.00
_cell.angle_beta   90.00
_cell.angle_gamma   90.00
#
_symmetry.space_group_name_H-M   'P 1'
#
loop_
_entity.id
_entity.type
_entity.pdbx_description
1 polymer ?
#
loop_
_entity_poly.entity_id
_entity_poly.type
_entity_poly.pdbx_seq_one_letter_code
_entity_poly.pdbx_strand_id
1 'polypeptide(L)' 'MSDLVFSLHSWPRAIVHIDGDAFFTSCEEAIHPELRGKPLITGGERGIVACASYAAKRIGIKRGVPLHEARK' A
#
# COMPACT_ATOMS: atom_id res chain seq x y z
N MET A 1 27.34 11.00 20.26
CA MET A 1 26.37 10.15 19.53
C MET A 1 27.06 9.72 18.26
N SER A 2 27.11 8.41 17.97
CA SER A 2 27.80 7.90 16.78
C SER A 2 27.01 8.23 15.52
N ASP A 3 27.61 8.97 14.58
CA ASP A 3 27.02 9.38 13.29
C ASP A 3 26.99 8.25 12.23
N LEU A 4 27.15 6.99 12.65
CA LEU A 4 27.12 5.83 11.75
C LEU A 4 25.68 5.33 11.57
N VAL A 5 25.05 5.71 10.45
CA VAL A 5 23.75 5.21 9.98
C VAL A 5 23.79 3.71 9.67
N PHE A 6 24.98 3.17 9.41
CA PHE A 6 25.18 1.76 9.09
C PHE A 6 26.00 1.07 10.18
N SER A 7 25.37 0.08 10.84
CA SER A 7 26.07 -0.90 11.64
C SER A 7 26.35 -2.12 10.76
N LEU A 8 27.64 -2.43 10.53
CA LEU A 8 28.08 -3.68 9.90
C LEU A 8 28.03 -4.79 10.96
N HIS A 9 26.83 -5.18 11.36
CA HIS A 9 26.58 -6.32 12.23
C HIS A 9 25.72 -7.36 11.53
N SER A 10 26.20 -8.60 11.50
CA SER A 10 25.44 -9.72 10.97
C SER A 10 24.48 -10.24 12.03
N TRP A 11 23.26 -10.57 11.59
CA TRP A 11 22.22 -11.16 12.44
C TRP A 11 21.92 -12.57 11.91
N PRO A 12 22.77 -13.58 12.21
CA PRO A 12 22.70 -14.90 11.56
C PRO A 12 21.43 -15.71 11.85
N ARG A 13 20.59 -15.24 12.80
CA ARG A 13 19.31 -15.88 13.17
C ARG A 13 18.11 -14.93 13.00
N ALA A 14 18.30 -13.76 12.38
CA ALA A 14 17.19 -12.83 12.19
C ALA A 14 16.16 -13.43 11.24
N ILE A 15 14.89 -13.29 11.63
CA ILE A 15 13.75 -13.50 10.74
C ILE A 15 13.19 -12.11 10.43
N VAL A 16 13.07 -11.78 9.16
CA VAL A 16 12.57 -10.49 8.70
C VAL A 16 11.20 -10.69 8.07
N HIS A 17 10.25 -9.87 8.50
CA HIS A 17 8.95 -9.73 7.85
C HIS A 17 8.92 -8.38 7.12
N ILE A 18 8.55 -8.40 5.85
CA ILE A 18 8.42 -7.20 5.03
C ILE A 18 6.99 -7.22 4.49
N ASP A 19 6.24 -6.16 4.75
CA ASP A 19 4.89 -5.95 4.23
C ASP A 19 4.86 -4.70 3.36
N GLY A 20 4.22 -4.82 2.20
CA GLY A 20 4.06 -3.72 1.25
C GLY A 20 2.86 -2.87 1.63
N ASP A 21 3.12 -1.70 2.18
CA ASP A 21 2.09 -0.72 2.53
C ASP A 21 1.24 -0.35 1.30
N ALA A 22 -0.05 -0.70 1.33
CA ALA A 22 -0.99 -0.46 0.23
C ALA A 22 -0.42 -0.87 -1.15
N PHE A 23 0.31 -2.00 -1.18
CA PHE A 23 1.26 -2.37 -2.24
C PHE A 23 0.79 -2.09 -3.67
N PHE A 24 -0.35 -2.64 -4.09
CA PHE A 24 -0.82 -2.45 -5.47
C PHE A 24 -1.14 -1.00 -5.80
N THR A 25 -1.76 -0.25 -4.89
CA THR A 25 -2.01 1.17 -5.12
C THR A 25 -0.72 1.99 -5.10
N SER A 26 0.29 1.59 -4.32
CA SER A 26 1.60 2.24 -4.32
C SER A 26 2.42 1.95 -5.58
N CYS A 27 2.27 0.77 -6.19
CA CYS A 27 2.82 0.49 -7.52
C CYS A 27 2.21 1.43 -8.57
N GLU A 28 0.88 1.59 -8.57
CA GLU A 28 0.20 2.52 -9.46
C GLU A 28 0.65 3.97 -9.24
N GLU A 29 0.76 4.44 -7.99
CA GLU A 29 1.29 5.79 -7.68
C GLU A 29 2.78 6.00 -8.03
N ALA A 30 3.55 4.91 -8.15
CA ALA A 30 4.93 4.95 -8.61
C ALA A 30 5.02 5.09 -10.13
N ILE A 31 4.16 4.36 -10.86
CA ILE A 31 4.05 4.41 -12.33
C ILE A 31 3.35 5.70 -12.81
N HIS A 32 2.34 6.14 -12.06
CA HIS A 32 1.47 7.28 -12.33
C HIS A 32 1.52 8.29 -11.16
N PRO A 33 2.56 9.15 -11.11
CA PRO A 33 2.75 10.10 -10.01
C PRO A 33 1.57 11.05 -9.77
N GLU A 34 0.77 11.32 -10.80
CA GLU A 34 -0.46 12.12 -10.74
C GLU A 34 -1.57 11.49 -9.88
N LEU A 35 -1.48 10.20 -9.56
CA LEU A 35 -2.41 9.51 -8.67
C LEU A 35 -2.07 9.72 -7.19
N ARG A 36 -0.88 10.22 -6.87
CA ARG A 36 -0.42 10.36 -5.49
C ARG A 36 -1.37 11.21 -4.65
N GLY A 37 -1.75 10.66 -3.51
CA GLY A 37 -2.63 11.33 -2.55
C GLY A 37 -4.11 11.33 -2.96
N LYS A 38 -4.47 10.79 -4.12
CA LYS A 38 -5.86 10.62 -4.54
C LYS A 38 -6.44 9.31 -3.99
N PRO A 39 -7.74 9.25 -3.70
CA PRO A 39 -8.41 7.99 -3.41
C PRO A 39 -8.28 7.04 -4.61
N LEU A 40 -7.57 5.93 -4.41
CA LEU A 40 -7.28 4.93 -5.43
C LEU A 40 -7.60 3.54 -4.90
N ILE A 41 -8.16 2.70 -5.76
CA ILE A 41 -8.43 1.29 -5.49
C ILE A 41 -7.95 0.44 -6.67
N THR A 42 -7.62 -0.82 -6.41
CA THR A 42 -7.34 -1.84 -7.44
C THR A 42 -8.26 -3.05 -7.27
N GLY A 43 -8.28 -3.97 -8.25
CA GLY A 43 -9.13 -5.16 -8.25
C GLY A 43 -10.35 -5.08 -9.18
N GLY A 44 -10.30 -4.18 -10.18
CA GLY A 44 -11.31 -4.04 -11.23
C GLY A 44 -11.70 -5.36 -11.88
N GLU A 45 -10.70 -6.16 -12.23
CA GLU A 45 -10.81 -7.47 -12.86
C GLU A 45 -11.45 -8.54 -11.97
N ARG A 46 -11.47 -8.32 -10.65
CA ARG A 46 -12.08 -9.22 -9.66
C ARG A 46 -13.44 -8.72 -9.16
N GLY A 47 -13.88 -7.54 -9.58
CA GLY A 47 -15.13 -6.94 -9.11
C GLY A 47 -15.14 -6.51 -7.64
N ILE A 48 -13.98 -6.50 -6.98
CA ILE A 48 -13.82 -6.17 -5.56
C ILE A 48 -12.68 -5.18 -5.33
N VAL A 49 -12.68 -4.49 -4.19
CA VAL A 49 -11.55 -3.69 -3.73
C VAL A 49 -10.43 -4.63 -3.22
N ALA A 50 -9.48 -4.96 -4.09
CA ALA A 50 -8.32 -5.80 -3.75
C ALA A 50 -7.30 -5.03 -2.90
N CYS A 51 -7.06 -3.76 -3.24
CA CYS A 51 -6.24 -2.84 -2.47
C CYS A 51 -6.87 -1.44 -2.49
N ALA A 52 -6.62 -0.67 -1.44
CA ALA A 52 -7.09 0.70 -1.31
C ALA A 52 -5.93 1.57 -0.80
N SER A 53 -5.74 2.73 -1.42
CA SER A 53 -4.72 3.70 -1.02
C SER A 53 -5.05 4.29 0.35
N TYR A 54 -4.07 4.90 1.02
CA TYR A 54 -4.32 5.57 2.29
C TYR A 54 -5.39 6.67 2.16
N ALA A 55 -5.41 7.40 1.04
CA ALA A 55 -6.46 8.39 0.78
C ALA A 55 -7.84 7.75 0.64
N ALA A 56 -7.95 6.60 -0.01
CA ALA A 56 -9.19 5.83 -0.10
C ALA A 56 -9.66 5.30 1.27
N LYS A 57 -8.73 4.78 2.08
CA LYS A 57 -9.03 4.31 3.45
C LYS A 57 -9.54 5.45 4.34
N ARG A 58 -8.97 6.65 4.22
CA ARG A 58 -9.38 7.84 5.00
C ARG A 58 -10.84 8.24 4.74
N ILE A 59 -11.35 7.99 3.53
CA ILE A 59 -12.75 8.26 3.19
C ILE A 59 -13.67 7.06 3.44
N GLY A 60 -13.20 6.02 4.13
CA GLY A 60 -14.02 4.89 4.58
C GLY A 60 -14.06 3.70 3.62
N ILE A 61 -13.32 3.71 2.51
CA ILE A 61 -13.28 2.57 1.59
C ILE A 61 -12.60 1.38 2.29
N LYS A 62 -13.32 0.26 2.32
CA LYS A 62 -12.85 -1.00 2.91
C LYS A 62 -12.34 -1.96 1.82
N ARG A 63 -11.41 -2.83 2.20
CA ARG A 63 -10.95 -3.94 1.32
C ARG A 63 -11.98 -5.06 1.31
N GLY A 64 -12.03 -5.82 0.22
CA GLY A 64 -12.91 -6.98 0.07
C GLY A 64 -14.38 -6.65 -0.21
N VAL A 65 -14.73 -5.37 -0.34
CA VAL A 65 -16.09 -4.96 -0.74
C VAL A 65 -16.24 -4.93 -2.26
N PRO A 66 -17.44 -5.16 -2.80
CA PRO A 66 -17.73 -4.99 -4.21
C PRO A 66 -17.45 -3.56 -4.69
N LEU A 67 -16.98 -3.40 -5.94
CA LEU A 67 -16.66 -2.07 -6.49
C LEU A 67 -17.86 -1.12 -6.55
N HIS A 68 -19.08 -1.66 -6.71
CA HIS A 68 -20.29 -0.85 -6.75
C HIS A 68 -20.66 -0.26 -5.38
N GLU A 69 -20.25 -0.89 -4.27
CA GLU A 69 -20.40 -0.36 -2.92
C GLU A 69 -19.33 0.70 -2.61
N ALA A 70 -18.10 0.49 -3.10
CA ALA A 70 -17.00 1.43 -2.92
C ALA A 70 -17.15 2.75 -3.69
N ARG A 71 -18.11 2.84 -4.63
CA ARG A 71 -18.41 4.04 -5.42
C ARG A 71 -19.38 5.01 -4.74
N LYS A 72 -20.02 4.62 -3.64
CA LYS A 72 -20.97 5.44 -2.89
C LYS A 72 -20.25 6.37 -1.92
#